data_AF-V9LA06-F1
#
_entry.id   AF-V9LA06-F1
#
_cell.length_a   1.000
_cell.length_b   1.000
_cell.length_c   1.000
_cell.angle_alpha   90.00
_cell.angle_beta   90.00
_cell.angle_gamma   90.00
#
_symmetry.space_group_name_H-M   'P 1'
#
loop_
_entity.id
_entity.type
_entity.pdbx_description
1 polymer ?
#
loop_
_entity_poly.entity_id
_entity_poly.type
_entity_poly.pdbx_seq_one_letter_code
_entity_poly.pdbx_strand_id
1 'polypeptide(L)'
;MSEKRSARKNVQFANKKDKPNTQAKKIEKAKELTESQKEERTHKQKVVHALKLEEINEQKQQLEKKKQNEIIGQLKAAESLNRIGAMRLRFKTMRAEAINHMIASQPTARKAVRLECLLPPVQEYRDLKDTLDKLQRKRVEKLLDDELELSIIRIL
;
A
#
# COMPACT_ATOMS: atom_id res chain seq x y z
N MET A 1 -90.79 90.92 8.99
CA MET A 1 -89.33 90.99 8.72
C MET A 1 -88.59 90.23 9.81
N SER A 2 -87.48 89.57 9.44
CA SER A 2 -86.39 89.04 10.30
C SER A 2 -86.73 87.85 11.21
N GLU A 3 -86.37 86.63 10.78
CA GLU A 3 -85.23 85.80 11.25
C GLU A 3 -85.56 85.03 12.55
N LYS A 4 -85.36 83.71 12.63
CA LYS A 4 -84.04 83.06 12.63
C LYS A 4 -84.15 81.59 12.20
N ARG A 5 -83.23 81.21 11.31
CA ARG A 5 -82.96 79.84 10.84
C ARG A 5 -82.31 79.04 11.98
N SER A 6 -82.88 77.88 12.33
CA SER A 6 -82.26 76.91 13.23
C SER A 6 -81.67 75.77 12.41
N ALA A 7 -80.34 75.69 12.42
CA ALA A 7 -79.53 74.72 11.70
C ALA A 7 -79.68 73.31 12.33
N ARG A 8 -80.14 72.34 11.54
CA ARG A 8 -80.04 70.92 11.90
C ARG A 8 -78.59 70.47 11.74
N LYS A 9 -78.01 69.96 12.84
CA LYS A 9 -76.66 69.41 12.90
C LYS A 9 -76.58 68.13 12.06
N ASN A 10 -75.61 68.12 11.17
CA ASN A 10 -75.19 67.00 10.34
C ASN A 10 -74.32 66.08 11.22
N VAL A 11 -74.74 64.84 11.47
CA VAL A 11 -73.94 63.84 12.19
C VAL A 11 -73.15 63.04 11.16
N GLN A 12 -71.88 63.39 11.00
CA GLN A 12 -70.92 62.59 10.23
C GLN A 12 -70.56 61.33 11.03
N PHE A 13 -70.88 60.15 10.50
CA PHE A 13 -70.30 58.90 10.98
C PHE A 13 -68.82 58.86 10.58
N ALA A 14 -67.94 58.99 11.57
CA ALA A 14 -66.50 58.82 11.38
C ALA A 14 -66.18 57.34 11.18
N ASN A 15 -65.76 56.98 9.96
CA ASN A 15 -65.12 55.70 9.65
C ASN A 15 -63.87 55.50 10.52
N LYS A 16 -63.91 54.55 11.46
CA LYS A 16 -62.71 54.02 12.12
C LYS A 16 -61.92 53.23 11.08
N LYS A 17 -60.82 53.79 10.59
CA LYS A 17 -59.84 53.06 9.77
C LYS A 17 -59.22 51.95 10.63
N ASP A 18 -59.41 50.70 10.21
CA ASP A 18 -58.73 49.54 10.74
C ASP A 18 -57.21 49.71 10.64
N LYS A 19 -56.50 49.59 11.76
CA LYS A 19 -55.04 49.52 11.77
C LYS A 19 -54.62 48.15 11.23
N PRO A 20 -53.68 48.05 10.28
CA PRO A 20 -53.23 46.77 9.77
C PRO A 20 -52.55 45.95 10.89
N ASN A 21 -52.95 44.68 10.99
CA ASN A 21 -52.54 43.70 11.98
C ASN A 21 -51.02 43.62 12.13
N THR A 22 -50.51 44.31 13.15
CA THR A 22 -49.08 44.48 13.43
C THR A 22 -48.46 43.21 14.03
N GLN A 23 -49.27 42.25 14.46
CA GLN A 23 -48.83 40.95 14.97
C GLN A 23 -48.50 39.99 13.83
N ALA A 24 -49.28 39.96 12.75
CA ALA A 24 -49.01 39.11 11.59
C ALA A 24 -47.65 39.41 10.93
N LYS A 25 -47.33 40.70 10.72
CA LYS A 25 -46.01 41.12 10.19
C LYS A 25 -44.84 40.80 11.11
N LYS A 26 -45.04 40.77 12.43
CA LYS A 26 -43.99 40.36 13.39
C LYS A 26 -43.74 38.84 13.34
N ILE A 27 -44.79 38.05 13.12
CA ILE A 27 -44.70 36.59 13.01
C ILE A 27 -44.00 36.17 11.71
N GLU A 28 -44.31 36.80 10.58
CA GLU A 28 -43.60 36.56 9.31
C GLU A 28 -42.12 36.90 9.41
N LYS A 29 -41.78 38.07 9.97
CA LYS A 29 -40.39 38.49 10.15
C LYS A 29 -39.61 37.56 11.09
N ALA A 30 -40.26 37.03 12.12
CA ALA A 30 -39.67 36.04 13.02
C ALA A 30 -39.44 34.68 12.33
N LYS A 31 -40.36 34.28 11.42
CA LYS A 31 -40.21 33.05 10.61
C LYS A 31 -39.06 33.17 9.61
N GLU A 32 -38.96 34.28 8.89
CA GLU A 32 -37.84 34.57 7.96
C GLU A 32 -36.49 34.59 8.69
N LEU A 33 -36.43 35.19 9.89
CA LEU A 33 -35.23 35.17 10.75
C LEU A 33 -34.86 33.75 11.20
N THR A 34 -35.83 32.89 11.46
CA THR A 34 -35.55 31.48 11.81
C THR A 34 -35.16 30.62 10.62
N GLU A 35 -35.68 30.89 9.42
CA GLU A 35 -35.28 30.20 8.18
C GLU A 35 -33.87 30.58 7.76
N SER A 36 -33.55 31.87 7.73
CA SER A 36 -32.20 32.35 7.44
C SER A 36 -31.14 31.83 8.43
N GLN A 37 -31.48 31.73 9.72
CA GLN A 37 -30.61 31.09 10.71
C GLN A 37 -30.45 29.57 10.51
N LYS A 38 -31.49 28.87 10.03
CA LYS A 38 -31.41 27.44 9.69
C LYS A 38 -30.54 27.22 8.45
N GLU A 39 -30.72 28.04 7.41
CA GLU A 39 -29.90 27.99 6.19
C GLU A 39 -28.43 28.23 6.49
N GLU A 40 -28.10 29.23 7.29
CA GLU A 40 -26.72 29.53 7.70
C GLU A 40 -26.08 28.36 8.48
N ARG A 41 -26.85 27.69 9.35
CA ARG A 41 -26.41 26.47 10.05
C ARG A 41 -26.16 25.30 9.10
N THR A 42 -27.04 25.10 8.12
CA THR A 42 -26.84 24.03 7.12
C THR A 42 -25.63 24.31 6.24
N HIS A 43 -25.38 25.57 5.88
CA HIS A 43 -24.21 25.97 5.12
C HIS A 43 -22.91 25.73 5.91
N LYS A 44 -22.88 26.16 7.19
CA LYS A 44 -21.75 25.89 8.09
C LYS A 44 -21.48 24.39 8.26
N GLN A 45 -22.52 23.56 8.42
CA GLN A 45 -22.36 22.10 8.49
C GLN A 45 -21.80 21.51 7.19
N LYS A 46 -22.26 21.96 6.03
CA LYS A 46 -21.74 21.51 4.73
C LYS A 46 -20.26 21.86 4.55
N VAL A 47 -19.85 23.08 4.94
CA VAL A 47 -18.46 23.51 4.88
C VAL A 47 -17.57 22.67 5.79
N VAL A 48 -17.99 22.44 7.04
CA VAL A 48 -17.23 21.59 7.99
C VAL A 48 -17.10 20.14 7.47
N HIS A 49 -18.16 19.61 6.85
CA HIS A 49 -18.11 18.27 6.25
C HIS A 49 -17.17 18.20 5.04
N ALA A 50 -17.16 19.23 4.20
CA ALA A 50 -16.25 19.33 3.06
C ALA A 50 -14.77 19.38 3.51
N LEU A 51 -14.46 20.20 4.51
CA LEU A 51 -13.10 20.27 5.09
C LEU A 51 -12.66 18.93 5.69
N LYS A 52 -13.56 18.22 6.39
CA LYS A 52 -13.28 16.86 6.90
C LYS A 52 -13.01 15.85 5.79
N LEU A 53 -13.75 15.93 4.68
CA LEU A 53 -13.54 15.08 3.52
C LEU A 53 -12.18 15.36 2.86
N GLU A 54 -11.78 16.63 2.77
CA GLU A 54 -10.47 17.05 2.27
C GLU A 54 -9.35 16.52 3.17
N GLU A 55 -9.43 16.69 4.49
CA GLU A 55 -8.46 16.12 5.44
C GLU A 55 -8.34 14.60 5.31
N ILE A 56 -9.47 13.89 5.20
CA ILE A 56 -9.47 12.43 5.01
C ILE A 56 -8.80 12.06 3.67
N ASN A 57 -9.04 12.83 2.62
CA ASN A 57 -8.44 12.60 1.31
C ASN A 57 -6.93 12.84 1.33
N GLU A 58 -6.46 13.91 1.98
CA GLU A 58 -5.04 14.18 2.17
C GLU A 58 -4.35 13.08 2.98
N GLN A 59 -4.99 12.61 4.06
CA GLN A 59 -4.47 11.50 4.86
C GLN A 59 -4.36 10.20 4.04
N LYS A 60 -5.36 9.91 3.20
CA LYS A 60 -5.32 8.76 2.28
C LYS A 60 -4.16 8.88 1.29
N GLN A 61 -3.99 10.04 0.66
CA GLN A 61 -2.88 10.29 -0.26
C GLN A 61 -1.51 10.16 0.43
N GLN A 62 -1.38 10.64 1.66
CA GLN A 62 -0.14 10.47 2.43
C GLN A 62 0.14 8.99 2.74
N LEU A 63 -0.89 8.22 3.09
CA LEU A 63 -0.76 6.78 3.33
C LEU A 63 -0.34 6.03 2.06
N GLU A 64 -0.93 6.38 0.91
CA GLU A 64 -0.54 5.81 -0.39
C GLU A 64 0.90 6.17 -0.76
N LYS A 65 1.32 7.42 -0.57
CA LYS A 65 2.72 7.84 -0.79
C LYS A 65 3.69 7.06 0.10
N LYS A 66 3.34 6.81 1.37
CA LYS A 66 4.17 5.98 2.27
C LYS A 66 4.31 4.56 1.75
N LYS A 67 3.20 3.91 1.38
CA LYS A 67 3.21 2.57 0.77
C LYS A 67 4.04 2.52 -0.51
N GLN A 68 3.89 3.54 -1.36
CA GLN A 68 4.66 3.64 -2.59
C GLN A 68 6.17 3.78 -2.30
N ASN A 69 6.54 4.62 -1.34
CA ASN A 69 7.93 4.80 -0.93
C ASN A 69 8.53 3.51 -0.34
N GLU A 70 7.76 2.76 0.45
CA GLU A 70 8.17 1.46 0.98
C GLU A 70 8.44 0.46 -0.16
N ILE A 71 7.53 0.35 -1.13
CA ILE A 71 7.69 -0.51 -2.30
C ILE A 71 8.93 -0.09 -3.11
N ILE A 72 9.10 1.22 -3.35
CA ILE A 72 10.29 1.74 -4.04
C ILE A 72 11.57 1.39 -3.27
N GLY A 73 11.56 1.50 -1.94
CA GLY A 73 12.69 1.13 -1.09
C GLY A 73 13.05 -0.34 -1.22
N GLN A 74 12.05 -1.23 -1.17
CA GLN A 74 12.23 -2.67 -1.35
C GLN A 74 12.77 -3.00 -2.75
N LEU A 75 12.22 -2.40 -3.80
CA LEU A 75 12.67 -2.61 -5.18
C LEU A 75 14.12 -2.13 -5.38
N LYS A 76 14.47 -0.95 -4.86
CA LYS A 76 15.86 -0.45 -4.91
C LYS A 76 16.85 -1.35 -4.17
N ALA A 77 16.45 -1.89 -3.02
CA ALA A 77 17.27 -2.84 -2.28
C ALA A 77 17.47 -4.13 -3.09
N ALA A 78 16.40 -4.69 -3.67
CA ALA A 78 16.47 -5.87 -4.51
C ALA A 78 17.35 -5.64 -5.76
N GLU A 79 17.20 -4.50 -6.44
CA GLU A 79 18.02 -4.13 -7.59
C GLU A 79 19.51 -4.01 -7.21
N SER A 80 19.81 -3.37 -6.08
CA SER A 80 21.19 -3.21 -5.60
C SER A 80 21.84 -4.55 -5.30
N LEU A 81 21.11 -5.46 -4.66
CA LEU A 81 21.58 -6.81 -4.39
C LEU A 81 21.79 -7.61 -5.68
N ASN A 82 20.86 -7.50 -6.64
CA ASN A 82 21.01 -8.13 -7.95
C ASN A 82 22.24 -7.61 -8.69
N ARG A 83 22.49 -6.30 -8.64
CA ARG A 83 23.68 -5.68 -9.25
C ARG A 83 24.98 -6.16 -8.60
N ILE A 84 25.01 -6.25 -7.27
CA ILE A 84 26.17 -6.80 -6.53
C ILE A 84 26.37 -8.27 -6.89
N GLY A 85 25.30 -9.06 -6.94
CA GLY A 85 25.32 -10.46 -7.35
C GLY A 85 25.90 -10.65 -8.75
N ALA A 86 25.38 -9.90 -9.72
CA ALA A 86 25.85 -9.93 -11.11
C ALA A 86 27.32 -9.52 -11.22
N MET A 87 27.75 -8.48 -10.49
CA MET A 87 29.15 -8.05 -10.45
C MET A 87 30.06 -9.15 -9.87
N ARG A 88 29.67 -9.75 -8.75
CA ARG A 88 30.42 -10.83 -8.10
C ARG A 88 30.50 -12.07 -9.00
N LEU A 89 29.41 -12.41 -9.68
CA LEU A 89 29.38 -13.52 -10.64
C LEU A 89 30.34 -13.25 -11.79
N ARG A 90 30.24 -12.07 -12.42
CA ARG A 90 31.14 -11.66 -13.50
C ARG A 90 32.61 -11.70 -13.07
N PHE A 91 32.92 -11.18 -11.89
CA PHE A 91 34.28 -11.23 -11.35
C PHE A 91 34.78 -12.67 -11.17
N LYS A 92 33.94 -13.55 -10.60
CA LYS A 92 34.28 -14.97 -10.43
C LYS A 92 34.55 -15.64 -11.79
N THR A 93 33.68 -15.42 -12.77
CA THR A 93 33.83 -15.96 -14.13
C THR A 93 35.12 -15.47 -14.78
N MET A 94 35.34 -14.16 -14.82
CA MET A 94 36.55 -13.57 -15.41
C MET A 94 37.83 -14.03 -14.70
N ARG A 95 37.81 -14.15 -13.37
CA ARG A 95 38.94 -14.66 -12.59
C ARG A 95 39.23 -16.11 -12.94
N ALA A 96 38.21 -16.95 -13.05
CA ALA A 96 38.38 -18.35 -13.44
C ALA A 96 38.95 -18.47 -14.85
N GLU A 97 38.42 -17.71 -15.81
CA GLU A 97 38.94 -17.65 -17.18
C GLU A 97 40.40 -17.20 -17.23
N ALA A 98 40.76 -16.15 -16.48
CA ALA A 98 42.13 -15.65 -16.42
C ALA A 98 43.11 -16.68 -15.83
N ILE A 99 42.70 -17.39 -14.77
CA ILE A 99 43.50 -18.47 -14.18
C ILE A 99 43.66 -19.62 -15.18
N ASN A 100 42.58 -20.05 -15.82
CA ASN A 100 42.60 -21.12 -16.82
C ASN A 100 43.51 -20.78 -17.99
N HIS A 101 43.44 -19.54 -18.48
CA HIS A 101 44.34 -19.04 -19.51
C HIS A 101 45.80 -19.04 -19.04
N MET A 102 46.07 -18.64 -17.79
CA MET A 102 47.42 -18.64 -17.22
C MET A 102 48.01 -20.05 -17.13
N ILE A 103 47.19 -21.04 -16.76
CA ILE A 103 47.59 -22.47 -16.73
C ILE A 103 47.83 -22.98 -18.15
N ALA A 104 46.92 -22.69 -19.08
CA ALA A 104 47.00 -23.15 -20.48
C ALA A 104 48.19 -22.55 -21.25
N SER A 105 48.59 -21.32 -20.91
CA SER A 105 49.73 -20.63 -21.53
C SER A 105 51.10 -21.06 -20.97
N GLN A 106 51.14 -21.97 -19.98
CA GLN A 106 52.42 -22.46 -19.48
C GLN A 106 53.18 -23.26 -20.55
N PRO A 107 54.51 -23.09 -20.66
CA PRO A 107 55.29 -23.71 -21.73
C PRO A 107 55.45 -25.23 -21.58
N THR A 108 55.20 -25.80 -20.39
CA THR A 108 55.25 -27.24 -20.17
C THR A 108 54.11 -27.70 -19.25
N ALA A 109 53.63 -28.92 -19.48
CA ALA A 109 52.57 -29.53 -18.67
C ALA A 109 52.94 -29.58 -17.17
N ARG A 110 54.21 -29.86 -16.84
CA ARG A 110 54.68 -29.88 -15.45
C ARG A 110 54.56 -28.50 -14.76
N LYS A 111 54.79 -27.41 -15.49
CA LYS A 111 54.61 -26.05 -14.96
C LYS A 111 53.12 -25.71 -14.79
N ALA A 112 52.27 -26.10 -15.74
CA ALA A 112 50.82 -25.96 -15.65
C ALA A 112 50.27 -26.65 -14.39
N VAL A 113 50.60 -27.93 -14.20
CA VAL A 113 50.18 -28.70 -13.00
C VAL A 113 50.70 -28.07 -11.72
N ARG A 114 51.98 -27.65 -11.68
CA ARG A 114 52.53 -27.01 -10.48
C ARG A 114 51.82 -25.69 -10.14
N LEU A 115 51.42 -24.92 -11.16
CA LEU A 115 50.66 -23.69 -10.98
C LEU A 115 49.25 -23.99 -10.47
N GLU A 116 48.58 -25.01 -11.01
CA GLU A 116 47.28 -25.47 -10.56
C GLU A 116 47.30 -25.93 -9.09
N CYS A 117 48.34 -26.65 -8.66
CA CYS A 117 48.49 -27.09 -7.27
C CYS A 117 48.64 -25.94 -6.25
N LEU A 118 48.98 -24.73 -6.70
CA LEU A 118 49.05 -23.54 -5.82
C LEU A 118 47.68 -22.90 -5.61
N LEU A 119 46.67 -23.28 -6.39
CA LEU A 119 45.32 -22.78 -6.24
C LEU A 119 44.59 -23.51 -5.12
N PRO A 120 43.66 -22.84 -4.43
CA PRO A 120 42.77 -23.52 -3.50
C PRO A 120 42.01 -24.66 -4.21
N PRO A 121 41.78 -25.79 -3.53
CA PRO A 121 41.00 -26.89 -4.10
C PRO A 121 39.58 -26.38 -4.43
N VAL A 122 39.22 -26.43 -5.70
CA VAL A 122 37.86 -26.12 -6.15
C VAL A 122 36.99 -27.34 -5.85
N GLN A 123 36.20 -27.28 -4.78
CA GLN A 123 35.18 -28.28 -4.54
C GLN A 123 34.08 -28.07 -5.57
N GLU A 124 34.05 -28.90 -6.62
CA GLU A 124 32.85 -29.04 -7.41
C GLU A 124 31.77 -29.57 -6.48
N TYR A 125 30.73 -28.75 -6.27
CA TYR A 125 29.54 -29.18 -5.56
C TYR A 125 28.85 -30.20 -6.47
N ARG A 126 29.27 -31.46 -6.39
CA ARG A 126 28.55 -32.56 -7.00
C ARG A 126 27.28 -32.70 -6.19
N ASP A 127 26.19 -32.19 -6.75
CA ASP A 127 24.85 -32.46 -6.28
C ASP A 127 24.62 -33.96 -6.44
N LEU A 128 25.03 -34.72 -5.43
CA LEU A 128 24.78 -36.15 -5.30
C LEU A 128 23.29 -36.30 -5.06
N LYS A 129 22.52 -36.17 -6.14
CA LYS A 129 21.09 -36.41 -6.11
C LYS A 129 20.87 -37.81 -5.59
N ASP A 130 19.96 -37.92 -4.64
CA ASP A 130 19.57 -39.19 -4.10
C ASP A 130 18.98 -40.06 -5.22
N THR A 131 19.69 -41.13 -5.56
CA THR A 131 19.30 -42.03 -6.64
C THR A 131 18.31 -43.09 -6.16
N LEU A 132 18.03 -43.18 -4.86
CA LEU A 132 17.12 -44.20 -4.32
C LEU A 132 15.68 -43.77 -4.45
N ASP A 133 14.91 -44.56 -5.21
CA ASP A 133 13.46 -44.48 -5.21
C ASP A 133 12.87 -44.82 -3.83
N LYS A 134 11.64 -44.38 -3.55
CA LYS A 134 10.97 -44.56 -2.25
C LYS A 134 10.93 -46.03 -1.80
N LEU A 135 10.75 -46.97 -2.74
CA LEU A 135 10.76 -48.40 -2.42
C LEU A 135 12.16 -48.90 -2.09
N GLN A 136 13.16 -48.44 -2.83
CA GLN A 136 14.55 -48.79 -2.59
C GLN A 136 15.02 -48.23 -1.25
N ARG A 137 14.64 -47.00 -0.91
CA ARG A 137 14.91 -46.38 0.39
C ARG A 137 14.30 -47.16 1.54
N LYS A 138 13.01 -47.50 1.46
CA LYS A 138 12.35 -48.35 2.46
C LYS A 138 13.00 -49.72 2.59
N ARG A 139 13.50 -50.28 1.49
CA ARG A 139 14.26 -51.54 1.53
C ARG A 139 15.59 -51.35 2.24
N VAL A 140 16.34 -50.30 1.92
CA VAL A 140 17.61 -49.97 2.57
C VAL A 140 17.41 -49.72 4.06
N GLU A 141 16.41 -48.94 4.46
CA GLU A 141 16.05 -48.72 5.87
C GLU A 141 15.76 -50.04 6.59
N LYS A 142 14.93 -50.91 5.99
CA LYS A 142 14.67 -52.25 6.54
C LYS A 142 15.91 -53.13 6.66
N LEU A 143 16.85 -53.02 5.72
CA LEU A 143 18.12 -53.75 5.78
C LEU A 143 19.06 -53.20 6.85
N LEU A 144 19.04 -51.88 7.08
CA LEU A 144 19.84 -51.22 8.12
C LEU A 144 19.31 -51.54 9.53
N ASP A 145 17.99 -51.65 9.68
CA ASP A 145 17.33 -51.98 10.95
C ASP A 145 17.37 -53.49 11.28
N ASP A 146 17.83 -54.32 10.33
CA ASP A 146 17.88 -55.78 10.51
C ASP A 146 19.19 -56.21 11.20
N GLU A 147 19.17 -56.20 12.53
CA GLU A 147 20.31 -56.63 13.37
C GLU A 147 20.70 -58.11 13.17
N LEU A 148 19.80 -58.93 12.64
CA LEU A 148 19.98 -60.38 12.50
C LEU A 148 20.35 -60.80 11.06
N GLU A 149 20.45 -59.84 10.13
CA GLU A 149 20.76 -60.04 8.70
C GLU A 149 19.83 -61.04 7.95
N LEU A 150 18.65 -61.34 8.49
CA LEU A 150 17.72 -62.35 7.97
C LEU A 150 16.94 -61.87 6.72
N SER A 151 16.88 -60.57 6.49
CA SER A 151 16.12 -59.94 5.40
C SER A 151 16.90 -59.88 4.08
N ILE A 152 18.17 -60.31 4.06
CA ILE A 152 18.99 -60.40 2.85
C ILE A 152 18.69 -61.73 2.15
N ILE A 153 17.85 -61.70 1.11
CA ILE A 153 17.67 -62.84 0.22
C ILE A 153 18.93 -62.98 -0.66
N ARG A 154 19.83 -63.88 -0.28
CA ARG A 154 20.97 -64.28 -1.12
C ARG A 154 20.46 -65.32 -2.12
N ILE A 155 20.37 -64.95 -3.39
CA ILE A 155 20.14 -65.93 -4.46
C ILE A 155 21.48 -66.66 -4.65
N LEU A 156 21.48 -67.97 -4.34
CA LEU A 156 22.59 -68.89 -4.61
C LEU A 156 22.56 -69.36 -6.06
#